data_AF-F5J1G1-F1
#
_entry.id   AF-F5J1G1-F1
#
_cell.length_a   1.000
_cell.length_b   1.000
_cell.length_c   1.000
_cell.angle_alpha   90.00
_cell.angle_beta   90.00
_cell.angle_gamma   90.00
#
_symmetry.space_group_name_H-M   'P 1'
#
loop_
_entity.id
_entity.type
_entity.pdbx_description
1 polymer ?
#
loop_
_entity_poly.entity_id
_entity_poly.type
_entity_poly.pdbx_seq_one_letter_code
_entity_poly.pdbx_strand_id
1 'polypeptide(L)'
;MKNDLFYSAKQAVKFWWVSILVGMLAVALGIWSLITPLTTLVALTLVFAITFFVSGIFEIAFALSNKKVLKGWGWTLISGIIDLIFGLILVAMPVEVIALVLTYFVGFWVMFQSIWAIGSAAELQRNGVKGWGWLMALAVLGVIMSFIFIMSPAFTTGFIIALVSISFISYGFFRIYLGFKLKSLHKEMDEIEKDLKE
;
A
#
# COMPACT_ATOMS: atom_id res chain seq x y z
N MET A 1 30.20 21.64 8.93
CA MET A 1 29.58 20.33 9.26
C MET A 1 28.43 20.41 10.27
N LYS A 2 28.60 20.84 11.54
CA LYS A 2 27.46 20.92 12.49
C LYS A 2 26.37 21.91 12.05
N ASN A 3 26.75 23.06 11.49
CA ASN A 3 25.79 24.06 11.00
C ASN A 3 24.98 23.54 9.79
N ASP A 4 25.60 22.78 8.89
CA ASP A 4 24.93 22.25 7.70
C ASP A 4 23.80 21.27 8.05
N LEU A 5 24.01 20.46 9.11
CA LEU A 5 23.00 19.54 9.63
C LEU A 5 21.83 20.30 10.29
N PHE A 6 22.13 21.37 11.03
CA PHE A 6 21.11 22.20 11.69
C PHE A 6 20.22 22.92 10.67
N TYR A 7 20.79 23.55 9.65
CA TYR A 7 20.02 24.21 8.58
C TYR A 7 19.20 23.20 7.76
N SER A 8 19.74 22.03 7.45
CA SER A 8 19.00 20.96 6.74
C SER A 8 17.79 20.47 7.55
N ALA A 9 17.99 20.25 8.86
CA ALA A 9 16.90 19.88 9.76
C ALA A 9 15.83 20.98 9.83
N LYS A 10 16.24 22.24 10.03
CA LYS A 10 15.33 23.40 10.10
C LYS A 10 14.47 23.51 8.84
N GLN A 11 15.09 23.32 7.68
CA GLN A 11 14.40 23.39 6.40
C GLN A 11 13.40 22.24 6.20
N ALA A 12 13.71 21.03 6.70
CA ALA A 12 12.76 19.92 6.71
C ALA A 12 11.55 20.21 7.61
N VAL A 13 11.76 20.87 8.76
CA VAL A 13 10.68 21.17 9.71
C VAL A 13 9.82 22.36 9.25
N LYS A 14 10.34 23.27 8.41
CA LYS A 14 9.60 24.40 7.83
C LYS A 14 8.32 23.99 7.07
N PHE A 15 8.31 22.78 6.49
CA PHE A 15 7.16 22.25 5.76
C PHE A 15 6.13 21.52 6.65
N TRP A 16 6.12 21.79 7.97
CA TRP A 16 5.16 21.23 8.93
C TRP A 16 3.70 21.35 8.46
N TRP A 17 3.34 22.48 7.84
CA TRP A 17 1.99 22.75 7.32
C TRP A 17 1.60 21.82 6.17
N VAL A 18 2.55 21.37 5.35
CA VAL A 18 2.30 20.41 4.26
C VAL A 18 1.87 19.07 4.84
N SER A 19 2.49 18.63 5.93
CA SER A 19 2.09 17.37 6.60
C SER A 19 0.67 17.45 7.14
N ILE A 20 0.26 18.58 7.74
CA ILE A 20 -1.11 18.79 8.23
C ILE A 20 -2.10 18.80 7.07
N LEU A 21 -1.80 19.54 6.00
CA LEU A 21 -2.67 19.64 4.82
C LEU A 21 -2.87 18.26 4.17
N VAL A 22 -1.79 17.52 3.91
CA VAL A 22 -1.85 16.15 3.37
C VAL A 22 -2.66 15.24 4.30
N GLY A 23 -2.47 15.38 5.61
CA GLY A 23 -3.21 14.58 6.59
C GLY A 23 -4.72 14.87 6.56
N MET A 24 -5.13 16.13 6.50
CA MET A 24 -6.55 16.50 6.37
C MET A 24 -7.16 16.00 5.07
N LEU A 25 -6.44 16.13 3.94
CA LEU A 25 -6.88 15.58 2.66
C LEU A 25 -7.04 14.05 2.73
N ALA A 26 -6.11 13.34 3.36
CA ALA A 26 -6.19 11.89 3.50
C ALA A 26 -7.40 11.46 4.35
N VAL A 27 -7.69 12.14 5.47
CA VAL A 27 -8.91 11.88 6.26
C VAL A 27 -10.16 12.14 5.43
N ALA A 28 -10.22 13.26 4.72
CA ALA A 28 -11.37 13.59 3.88
C ALA A 28 -11.59 12.55 2.77
N LEU A 29 -10.52 12.11 2.10
CA LEU A 29 -10.58 11.05 1.09
C LEU A 29 -11.05 9.72 1.69
N GLY A 30 -10.54 9.34 2.86
CA GLY A 30 -10.97 8.11 3.53
C GLY A 30 -12.45 8.13 3.92
N ILE A 31 -12.96 9.27 4.40
CA ILE A 31 -14.40 9.42 4.69
C ILE A 31 -15.21 9.40 3.39
N TRP A 32 -14.76 10.13 2.36
CA TRP A 32 -15.42 10.17 1.05
C TRP A 32 -15.53 8.78 0.42
N SER A 33 -14.50 7.95 0.61
CA SER A 33 -14.48 6.58 0.12
C SER A 33 -15.55 5.68 0.73
N LEU A 34 -15.92 5.89 2.00
CA LEU A 34 -17.01 5.16 2.65
C LEU A 34 -18.39 5.62 2.16
N ILE A 35 -18.54 6.91 1.89
CA ILE A 35 -19.80 7.50 1.40
C ILE A 35 -20.06 7.09 -0.06
N THR A 36 -18.99 6.92 -0.84
CA THR A 36 -19.07 6.59 -2.27
C THR A 36 -18.30 5.30 -2.60
N PRO A 37 -18.84 4.12 -2.23
CA PRO A 37 -18.16 2.84 -2.41
C PRO A 37 -17.86 2.53 -3.89
N LEU A 38 -18.82 2.80 -4.77
CA LEU A 38 -18.71 2.46 -6.19
C LEU A 38 -17.59 3.26 -6.87
N THR A 39 -17.54 4.57 -6.67
CA THR A 39 -16.48 5.41 -7.24
C THR A 39 -15.10 5.07 -6.68
N THR A 40 -15.03 4.69 -5.39
CA THR A 40 -13.78 4.23 -4.77
C THR A 40 -13.29 2.95 -5.42
N LEU A 41 -14.17 1.98 -5.65
CA LEU A 41 -13.81 0.73 -6.32
C LEU A 41 -13.31 1.00 -7.74
N VAL A 42 -13.99 1.87 -8.50
CA VAL A 42 -13.56 2.27 -9.84
C VAL A 42 -12.17 2.92 -9.81
N ALA A 43 -11.94 3.86 -8.89
CA ALA A 43 -10.65 4.52 -8.76
C ALA A 43 -9.53 3.53 -8.42
N LEU A 44 -9.75 2.62 -7.47
CA LEU A 44 -8.79 1.57 -7.12
C LEU A 44 -8.49 0.66 -8.30
N THR A 45 -9.51 0.33 -9.08
CA THR A 45 -9.41 -0.52 -10.26
C THR A 45 -8.60 0.14 -11.38
N LEU A 46 -8.77 1.44 -11.60
CA LEU A 46 -7.96 2.20 -12.55
C LEU A 46 -6.50 2.28 -12.11
N VAL A 47 -6.25 2.55 -10.83
CA VAL A 47 -4.89 2.53 -10.26
C VAL A 47 -4.25 1.17 -10.45
N PHE A 48 -5.00 0.09 -10.21
CA PHE A 48 -4.54 -1.28 -10.41
C PHE A 48 -4.16 -1.55 -11.86
N ALA A 49 -5.04 -1.22 -12.83
CA ALA A 49 -4.78 -1.42 -14.26
C ALA A 49 -3.56 -0.62 -14.76
N ILE A 50 -3.45 0.66 -14.36
CA ILE A 50 -2.30 1.50 -14.68
C ILE A 50 -1.03 0.92 -14.07
N THR A 51 -1.09 0.41 -12.84
CA THR A 51 0.07 -0.19 -12.17
C THR A 51 0.58 -1.40 -12.95
N PHE A 52 -0.27 -2.34 -13.35
CA PHE A 52 0.15 -3.48 -14.16
C PHE A 52 0.76 -3.06 -15.50
N PHE A 53 0.13 -2.11 -16.18
CA PHE A 53 0.63 -1.60 -17.45
C PHE A 53 2.02 -0.95 -17.31
N VAL A 54 2.17 -0.04 -16.33
CA VAL A 54 3.41 0.69 -16.09
C VAL A 54 4.49 -0.26 -15.59
N SER A 55 4.21 -1.12 -14.60
CA SER A 55 5.14 -2.12 -14.09
C SER A 55 5.64 -3.04 -15.21
N GLY A 56 4.74 -3.53 -16.08
CA GLY A 56 5.13 -4.37 -17.21
C GLY A 56 6.15 -3.68 -18.13
N ILE A 57 5.92 -2.41 -18.48
CA ILE A 57 6.87 -1.63 -19.29
C ILE A 57 8.23 -1.49 -18.57
N PHE A 58 8.21 -1.12 -17.30
CA PHE A 58 9.44 -0.91 -16.53
C PHE A 58 10.21 -2.21 -16.29
N GLU A 59 9.54 -3.33 -16.02
CA GLU A 59 10.18 -4.64 -15.85
C GLU A 59 10.81 -5.12 -17.16
N ILE A 60 10.12 -4.98 -18.30
CA ILE A 60 10.68 -5.31 -19.61
C ILE A 60 11.91 -4.45 -19.88
N ALA A 61 11.81 -3.13 -19.70
CA ALA A 61 12.93 -2.21 -19.91
C ALA A 61 14.11 -2.55 -18.99
N PHE A 62 13.84 -2.83 -17.72
CA PHE A 62 14.85 -3.19 -16.73
C PHE A 62 15.53 -4.52 -17.07
N ALA A 63 14.77 -5.55 -17.45
CA ALA A 63 15.30 -6.86 -17.84
C ALA A 63 16.20 -6.75 -19.07
N LEU A 64 15.78 -5.98 -20.09
CA LEU A 64 16.55 -5.79 -21.32
C LEU A 64 17.82 -4.98 -21.10
N SER A 65 17.76 -3.92 -20.28
CA SER A 65 18.94 -3.10 -19.95
C SER A 65 19.96 -3.84 -19.09
N ASN A 66 19.50 -4.75 -18.21
CA ASN A 66 20.38 -5.45 -17.27
C ASN A 66 20.66 -6.91 -17.65
N LYS A 67 20.29 -7.36 -18.86
CA LYS A 67 20.43 -8.76 -19.31
C LYS A 67 21.83 -9.38 -19.14
N LYS A 68 22.89 -8.56 -19.15
CA LYS A 68 24.29 -9.03 -18.99
C LYS A 68 24.74 -9.15 -17.52
N VAL A 69 24.06 -8.44 -16.61
CA VAL A 69 24.44 -8.33 -15.19
C VAL A 69 23.48 -9.13 -14.31
N LEU A 70 22.20 -9.17 -14.68
CA LEU A 70 21.14 -9.81 -13.92
C LEU A 70 21.10 -11.32 -14.19
N LYS A 71 21.43 -12.13 -13.18
CA LYS A 71 21.16 -13.57 -13.21
C LYS A 71 19.65 -13.79 -13.14
N GLY A 72 19.08 -14.47 -14.14
CA GLY A 72 17.63 -14.72 -14.22
C GLY A 72 16.82 -13.65 -14.97
N TRP A 73 17.46 -12.77 -15.76
CA TRP A 73 16.78 -11.73 -16.56
C TRP A 73 15.60 -12.23 -17.41
N GLY A 74 15.65 -13.48 -17.87
CA GLY A 74 14.54 -14.09 -18.62
C GLY A 74 13.26 -14.22 -17.80
N TRP A 75 13.36 -14.51 -16.50
CA TRP A 75 12.19 -14.56 -15.61
C TRP A 75 11.58 -13.18 -15.39
N THR A 76 12.41 -12.16 -15.20
CA THR A 76 11.96 -10.76 -15.08
C THR A 76 11.35 -10.24 -16.39
N LEU A 77 11.86 -10.71 -17.54
CA LEU A 77 11.25 -10.37 -18.82
C LEU A 77 9.86 -11.03 -18.97
N ILE A 78 9.73 -12.30 -18.58
CA ILE A 78 8.46 -13.02 -18.63
C ILE A 78 7.43 -12.38 -17.70
N SER A 79 7.82 -12.01 -16.46
CA SER A 79 6.92 -11.31 -15.53
C SER A 79 6.47 -9.97 -16.12
N GLY A 80 7.38 -9.17 -16.66
CA GLY A 80 7.04 -7.90 -17.27
C GLY A 80 6.11 -8.02 -18.48
N ILE A 81 6.29 -9.06 -19.31
CA ILE A 81 5.38 -9.34 -20.43
C ILE A 81 3.99 -9.74 -19.92
N ILE A 82 3.91 -10.62 -18.92
CA ILE A 82 2.64 -11.03 -18.30
C ILE A 82 1.94 -9.79 -17.73
N ASP A 83 2.63 -8.96 -16.97
CA ASP A 83 2.07 -7.76 -16.36
C ASP A 83 1.57 -6.76 -17.40
N LEU A 84 2.32 -6.57 -18.49
CA LEU A 84 1.91 -5.69 -19.59
C LEU A 84 0.65 -6.21 -20.30
N ILE A 85 0.58 -7.51 -20.56
CA ILE A 85 -0.60 -8.15 -21.16
C ILE A 85 -1.81 -7.99 -20.23
N PHE A 86 -1.65 -8.27 -18.94
CA PHE A 86 -2.70 -8.06 -17.95
C PHE A 86 -3.16 -6.60 -17.92
N GLY A 87 -2.22 -5.64 -17.86
CA GLY A 87 -2.54 -4.21 -17.89
C GLY A 87 -3.33 -3.81 -19.15
N LEU A 88 -2.92 -4.29 -20.32
CA LEU A 88 -3.61 -4.03 -21.59
C LEU A 88 -5.02 -4.64 -21.61
N ILE A 89 -5.18 -5.88 -21.16
CA ILE A 89 -6.49 -6.54 -21.07
C ILE A 89 -7.40 -5.75 -20.15
N LEU A 90 -6.93 -5.38 -18.95
CA LEU A 90 -7.72 -4.63 -17.99
C LEU A 90 -8.16 -3.28 -18.56
N VAL A 91 -7.27 -2.52 -19.21
CA VAL A 91 -7.63 -1.22 -19.82
C VAL A 91 -8.62 -1.36 -20.98
N ALA A 92 -8.61 -2.48 -21.71
CA ALA A 92 -9.52 -2.72 -22.82
C ALA A 92 -10.94 -3.14 -22.40
N MET A 93 -11.16 -3.49 -21.14
CA MET A 93 -12.44 -3.99 -20.64
C MET A 93 -13.31 -2.86 -20.04
N PRO A 94 -14.65 -3.06 -19.97
CA PRO A 94 -15.54 -2.16 -19.24
C PRO A 94 -15.19 -2.11 -17.75
N VAL A 95 -15.29 -0.93 -17.15
CA VAL A 95 -14.85 -0.66 -15.77
C VAL A 95 -15.50 -1.60 -14.75
N GLU A 96 -16.77 -1.96 -14.97
CA GLU A 96 -17.53 -2.88 -14.11
C GLU A 96 -16.88 -4.27 -14.08
N VAL A 97 -16.38 -4.73 -15.23
CA VAL A 97 -15.72 -6.03 -15.34
C VAL A 97 -14.35 -5.99 -14.68
N ILE A 98 -13.58 -4.90 -14.88
CA ILE A 98 -12.28 -4.73 -14.23
C ILE A 98 -12.44 -4.73 -12.69
N ALA A 99 -13.50 -4.11 -12.17
CA ALA A 99 -13.79 -4.07 -10.74
C ALA A 99 -14.13 -5.45 -10.16
N LEU A 100 -14.85 -6.29 -10.92
CA LEU A 100 -15.09 -7.69 -10.54
C LEU A 100 -13.80 -8.51 -10.57
N VAL A 101 -12.96 -8.33 -11.60
CA VAL A 101 -11.66 -8.99 -11.70
C VAL A 101 -10.79 -8.65 -10.49
N LEU A 102 -10.71 -7.37 -10.11
CA LEU A 102 -9.99 -6.95 -8.90
C LEU A 102 -10.56 -7.62 -7.65
N THR A 103 -11.87 -7.68 -7.52
CA THR A 103 -12.55 -8.27 -6.37
C THR A 103 -12.23 -9.76 -6.22
N TYR A 104 -12.33 -10.53 -7.30
CA TYR A 104 -11.97 -11.95 -7.30
C TYR A 104 -10.47 -12.17 -7.12
N PHE A 105 -9.64 -11.33 -7.74
CA PHE A 105 -8.19 -11.38 -7.57
C PHE A 105 -7.81 -11.20 -6.11
N VAL A 106 -8.39 -10.23 -5.41
CA VAL A 106 -8.16 -10.03 -3.97
C VAL A 106 -8.62 -11.25 -3.16
N GLY A 107 -9.81 -11.80 -3.44
CA GLY A 107 -10.30 -13.00 -2.75
C GLY A 107 -9.35 -14.19 -2.92
N PHE A 108 -8.92 -14.45 -4.16
CA PHE A 108 -7.97 -15.52 -4.48
C PHE A 108 -6.59 -15.27 -3.88
N TRP A 109 -6.12 -14.02 -3.89
CA TRP A 109 -4.85 -13.63 -3.29
C TRP A 109 -4.84 -13.87 -1.78
N VAL A 110 -5.92 -13.49 -1.08
CA VAL A 110 -6.09 -13.76 0.35
C VAL A 110 -6.12 -15.26 0.63
N MET A 111 -6.75 -16.06 -0.25
CA MET A 111 -6.74 -17.52 -0.14
C MET A 111 -5.31 -18.08 -0.22
N PHE A 112 -4.56 -17.67 -1.23
CA PHE A 112 -3.17 -18.12 -1.42
C PHE A 112 -2.28 -17.73 -0.23
N GLN A 113 -2.36 -16.47 0.22
CA GLN A 113 -1.65 -15.99 1.41
C GLN A 113 -2.01 -16.79 2.67
N SER A 114 -3.30 -17.08 2.86
CA SER A 114 -3.76 -17.83 4.03
C SER A 114 -3.24 -19.26 4.01
N ILE A 115 -3.27 -19.93 2.86
CA ILE A 115 -2.70 -21.29 2.70
C ILE A 115 -1.19 -21.28 2.95
N TRP A 116 -0.48 -20.28 2.43
CA TRP A 116 0.95 -20.12 2.70
C TRP A 116 1.23 -19.92 4.20
N ALA A 117 0.44 -19.08 4.86
CA ALA A 117 0.55 -18.82 6.29
C ALA A 117 0.29 -20.05 7.16
N ILE A 118 -0.55 -21.00 6.71
CA ILE A 118 -0.69 -22.32 7.36
C ILE A 118 0.65 -23.05 7.36
N GLY A 119 1.34 -23.10 6.22
CA GLY A 119 2.66 -23.71 6.11
C GLY A 119 3.68 -23.05 7.03
N SER A 120 3.70 -21.71 7.07
CA SER A 120 4.58 -20.95 7.97
C SER A 120 4.25 -21.20 9.45
N ALA A 121 2.97 -21.27 9.84
CA ALA A 121 2.57 -21.56 11.20
C ALA A 121 2.98 -22.99 11.63
N ALA A 122 2.86 -23.96 10.72
CA ALA A 122 3.32 -25.33 10.94
C ALA A 122 4.85 -25.40 11.09
N GLU A 123 5.59 -24.62 10.30
CA GLU A 123 7.05 -24.50 10.46
C GLU A 123 7.44 -23.90 11.82
N LEU A 124 6.76 -22.84 12.26
CA LEU A 124 6.97 -22.26 13.59
C LEU A 124 6.69 -23.26 14.71
N GLN A 125 5.64 -24.07 14.56
CA GLN A 125 5.33 -25.16 15.49
C GLN A 125 6.48 -26.19 15.54
N ARG A 126 7.00 -26.59 14.38
CA ARG A 126 8.11 -27.55 14.28
C ARG A 126 9.41 -27.00 14.87
N ASN A 127 9.65 -25.71 14.74
CA ASN A 127 10.83 -25.02 15.28
C ASN A 127 10.66 -24.59 16.75
N GLY A 128 9.58 -24.97 17.42
CA GLY A 128 9.35 -24.70 18.85
C GLY A 128 9.11 -23.22 19.19
N VAL A 129 8.76 -22.39 18.21
CA VAL A 129 8.55 -20.95 18.39
C VAL A 129 7.20 -20.69 19.06
N LYS A 130 7.20 -19.93 20.15
CA LYS A 130 5.96 -19.53 20.84
C LYS A 130 5.11 -18.61 19.94
N GLY A 131 3.78 -18.75 19.99
CA GLY A 131 2.85 -17.97 19.17
C GLY A 131 2.38 -18.66 17.88
N TRP A 132 2.90 -19.86 17.57
CA TRP A 132 2.47 -20.66 16.40
C TRP A 132 0.94 -20.87 16.36
N GLY A 133 0.31 -21.12 17.51
CA GLY A 133 -1.13 -21.41 17.58
C GLY A 133 -1.99 -20.22 17.18
N TRP A 134 -1.55 -18.99 17.51
CA TRP A 134 -2.26 -17.77 17.09
C TRP A 134 -2.15 -17.54 15.59
N LEU A 135 -0.95 -17.73 15.03
CA LEU A 135 -0.74 -17.63 13.59
C LEU A 135 -1.54 -18.69 12.83
N MET A 136 -1.59 -19.92 13.36
CA MET A 136 -2.38 -21.01 12.79
C MET A 136 -3.88 -20.68 12.78
N ALA A 137 -4.41 -20.17 13.90
CA ALA A 137 -5.80 -19.75 13.99
C ALA A 137 -6.14 -18.61 13.01
N LEU A 138 -5.26 -17.59 12.91
CA LEU A 138 -5.42 -16.50 11.95
C LEU A 138 -5.38 -16.99 10.49
N ALA A 139 -4.51 -17.95 10.18
CA ALA A 139 -4.41 -18.51 8.83
C ALA A 139 -5.67 -19.31 8.45
N VAL A 140 -6.21 -20.13 9.36
CA VAL A 140 -7.48 -20.85 9.14
C VAL A 140 -8.64 -19.88 8.97
N LEU A 141 -8.72 -18.84 9.82
CA LEU A 141 -9.71 -17.77 9.66
C LEU A 141 -9.55 -17.06 8.32
N GLY A 142 -8.31 -16.80 7.89
CA GLY A 142 -7.99 -16.23 6.59
C GLY A 142 -8.51 -17.08 5.42
N VAL A 143 -8.36 -18.41 5.50
CA VAL A 143 -8.93 -19.32 4.50
C VAL A 143 -10.45 -19.21 4.46
N ILE A 144 -11.13 -19.24 5.62
CA ILE A 144 -12.59 -19.10 5.70
C ILE A 144 -13.02 -17.75 5.10
N MET A 145 -12.36 -16.66 5.48
CA MET A 145 -12.62 -15.33 4.94
C MET A 145 -12.41 -15.27 3.43
N SER A 146 -11.38 -15.93 2.90
CA SER A 146 -11.12 -15.96 1.45
C SER A 146 -12.23 -16.68 0.67
N PHE A 147 -12.78 -17.76 1.23
CA PHE A 147 -13.94 -18.43 0.64
C PHE A 147 -15.15 -17.51 0.63
N ILE A 148 -15.43 -16.81 1.73
CA ILE A 148 -16.50 -15.80 1.78
C ILE A 148 -16.27 -14.71 0.73
N PHE A 149 -15.02 -14.28 0.55
CA PHE A 149 -14.70 -13.24 -0.41
C PHE A 149 -14.98 -13.66 -1.86
N ILE A 150 -14.62 -14.88 -2.21
CA ILE A 150 -14.85 -15.42 -3.55
C ILE A 150 -16.35 -15.68 -3.79
N MET A 151 -17.06 -16.18 -2.78
CA MET A 151 -18.50 -16.49 -2.91
C MET A 151 -19.40 -15.25 -2.88
N SER A 152 -18.96 -14.17 -2.21
CA SER A 152 -19.71 -12.92 -2.07
C SER A 152 -18.88 -11.71 -2.53
N PRO A 153 -18.89 -11.38 -3.83
CA PRO A 153 -18.16 -10.23 -4.36
C PRO A 153 -18.57 -8.92 -3.69
N ALA A 154 -19.85 -8.76 -3.34
CA ALA A 154 -20.36 -7.57 -2.66
C ALA A 154 -19.71 -7.36 -1.28
N PHE A 155 -19.51 -8.45 -0.53
CA PHE A 155 -18.82 -8.39 0.76
C PHE A 155 -17.34 -8.03 0.58
N THR A 156 -16.68 -8.63 -0.40
CA THR A 156 -15.27 -8.36 -0.73
C THR A 156 -15.06 -6.91 -1.14
N THR A 157 -15.91 -6.37 -2.01
CA THR A 157 -15.89 -4.95 -2.37
C THR A 157 -16.02 -4.06 -1.13
N GLY A 158 -17.01 -4.32 -0.28
CA GLY A 158 -17.18 -3.57 0.96
C GLY A 158 -15.96 -3.66 1.89
N PHE A 159 -15.36 -4.83 2.00
CA PHE A 159 -14.16 -5.07 2.80
C PHE A 159 -12.94 -4.33 2.25
N ILE A 160 -12.69 -4.37 0.93
CA ILE A 160 -11.62 -3.62 0.28
C ILE A 160 -11.77 -2.12 0.55
N ILE A 161 -12.98 -1.59 0.37
CA ILE A 161 -13.27 -0.16 0.56
C ILE A 161 -13.10 0.23 2.02
N ALA A 162 -13.58 -0.61 2.96
CA ALA A 162 -13.40 -0.38 4.38
C ALA A 162 -11.91 -0.34 4.76
N LEU A 163 -11.11 -1.30 4.29
CA LEU A 163 -9.67 -1.33 4.54
C LEU A 163 -8.96 -0.10 3.98
N VAL A 164 -9.24 0.26 2.74
CA VAL A 164 -8.64 1.44 2.09
C VAL A 164 -9.01 2.72 2.85
N SER A 165 -10.29 2.87 3.19
CA SER A 165 -10.80 4.04 3.91
C SER A 165 -10.19 4.17 5.30
N ILE A 166 -10.15 3.09 6.07
CA ILE A 166 -9.51 3.05 7.39
C ILE A 166 -8.02 3.38 7.25
N SER A 167 -7.34 2.86 6.23
CA SER A 167 -5.93 3.14 5.98
C SER A 167 -5.68 4.63 5.71
N PHE A 168 -6.50 5.26 4.87
CA PHE A 168 -6.41 6.70 4.58
C PHE A 168 -6.70 7.56 5.81
N ILE A 169 -7.70 7.18 6.61
CA ILE A 169 -8.03 7.87 7.86
C ILE A 169 -6.89 7.76 8.87
N SER A 170 -6.36 6.55 9.10
CA SER A 170 -5.24 6.32 10.00
C SER A 170 -3.98 7.06 9.54
N TYR A 171 -3.66 7.01 8.25
CA TYR A 171 -2.55 7.78 7.67
C TYR A 171 -2.75 9.29 7.82
N GLY A 172 -3.98 9.77 7.63
CA GLY A 172 -4.34 11.16 7.78
C GLY A 172 -4.13 11.66 9.21
N PHE A 173 -4.64 10.93 10.21
CA PHE A 173 -4.39 11.23 11.62
C PHE A 173 -2.89 11.22 11.96
N PHE A 174 -2.16 10.21 11.49
CA PHE A 174 -0.71 10.14 11.69
C PHE A 174 0.01 11.36 11.10
N ARG A 175 -0.34 11.78 9.89
CA ARG A 175 0.24 12.96 9.22
C ARG A 175 -0.09 14.27 9.92
N ILE A 176 -1.30 14.41 10.45
CA ILE A 176 -1.71 15.56 11.26
C ILE A 176 -0.88 15.62 12.54
N TYR A 177 -0.76 14.49 13.25
CA TYR A 177 0.08 14.39 14.45
C TYR A 177 1.54 14.76 14.17
N LEU A 178 2.13 14.21 13.10
CA LEU A 178 3.48 14.59 12.67
C LEU A 178 3.59 16.08 12.33
N GLY A 179 2.59 16.65 11.68
CA GLY A 179 2.58 18.08 11.34
C GLY A 179 2.61 18.97 12.58
N PHE A 180 1.86 18.63 13.62
CA PHE A 180 1.93 19.34 14.90
C PHE A 180 3.28 19.16 15.59
N LYS A 181 3.83 17.94 15.57
CA LYS A 181 5.17 17.67 16.13
C LYS A 181 6.26 18.46 15.41
N LEU A 182 6.21 18.53 14.08
CA LEU A 182 7.10 19.36 13.28
C LEU A 182 6.91 20.84 13.62
N LYS A 183 5.68 21.34 13.76
CA LYS A 183 5.43 22.73 14.15
C LYS A 183 6.09 23.08 15.49
N SER A 184 6.04 22.18 16.47
CA SER A 184 6.71 22.36 17.77
C SER A 184 8.23 22.44 17.61
N LEU A 185 8.82 21.51 16.86
CA LEU A 185 10.26 21.48 16.61
C LEU A 185 10.75 22.71 15.84
N HIS A 186 9.96 23.23 14.89
CA HIS A 186 10.32 24.43 14.15
C HIS A 186 10.46 25.63 15.08
N LYS A 187 9.54 25.75 16.05
CA LYS A 187 9.53 26.83 17.04
C LYS A 187 10.74 26.74 17.97
N GLU A 188 11.06 25.55 18.48
CA GLU A 188 12.25 25.33 19.32
C GLU A 188 13.55 25.67 18.56
N MET A 189 13.64 25.30 17.28
CA MET A 189 14.80 25.64 16.45
C MET A 189 14.92 27.14 16.15
N ASP A 190 13.79 27.84 16.01
CA ASP A 190 13.79 29.30 15.84
C ASP A 190 14.25 30.02 17.12
N GLU A 191 13.89 29.51 18.30
CA GLU A 191 14.37 30.02 19.59
C GLU A 191 15.88 29.79 19.75
N ILE A 192 16.38 28.58 19.49
CA ILE A 192 17.83 28.26 19.57
C ILE A 192 18.67 29.08 18.59
N GLU A 193 18.19 29.33 17.37
CA GLU A 193 18.91 30.18 16.41
C GLU A 193 18.97 31.64 16.88
N LYS A 194 17.95 32.11 17.60
CA LYS A 194 17.94 33.45 18.17
C LYS A 194 18.98 33.56 19.29
N ASP A 195 19.03 32.59 20.19
CA ASP A 195 20.00 32.53 21.30
C ASP A 195 21.45 32.39 20.80
N LEU A 196 21.68 31.74 19.65
CA LEU A 196 23.01 31.63 19.02
C LEU A 196 23.49 32.91 18.33
N LYS A 197 22.58 33.87 18.08
CA LYS A 197 22.87 35.14 17.40
C LYS A 197 23.00 36.33 18.36
N GLU A 198 22.55 36.17 19.60
CA GLU A 198 22.79 37.11 20.71
C GLU A 198 24.16 36.85 21.37
#